data_AF-D5BH59-F1
#
_entry.id   AF-D5BH59-F1
#
_cell.length_a   1.000
_cell.length_b   1.000
_cell.length_c   1.000
_cell.angle_alpha   90.00
_cell.angle_beta   90.00
_cell.angle_gamma   90.00
#
_symmetry.space_group_name_H-M   'P 1'
#
loop_
_entity.id
_entity.type
_entity.pdbx_description
1 polymer ?
#
loop_
_entity_poly.entity_id
_entity_poly.type
_entity_poly.pdbx_seq_one_letter_code
_entity_poly.pdbx_strand_id
1 'polypeptide(L)'
;MKEFFNFSYRKKKIFIIVIISILFLLVLGLFMPFIVNRPALIPEYNFVKYKEIAQSFGAYLSPFIALIAAFLTFLAFYVQYQSNESIRNQFDNQSVTDHFYKMLDIHIGNIKDLSINTYRNNTVVKYDVDNGKVNDENFSFALNFLVSGILTNYEWKKTNSYKEVLENLEEISFKASNEGEVKECEARGRKVFLLIEKDFHYTHYFVALLNKKLLDKKLKNYQVNELAYKIFFWGTNSRNIYGSNIEKSDVEIISRFLNEIRKRIRRHKGQKVLYCYKTHQKKRDVSFRFIPFSGHASRLAHYYRHLYQTVKFLDTSYKNKLISKEQLDNMLNTLRAQLSNEEVLLLYYNYRIGFGSNWDYIGKNEYEFLTEYRMLHNIPLTNIIPKSIENPEAHFILYIANKVIIKKKYIHFEWGHKMSHKMILDKIVEHFKECKNEKFLKREKESLKNVILRVVRKMIENEKDLNTKIQVSFCDDANVDFSQMLKKVYLIDLGNCYRIKAIYAIDMVKLKNDSEFKKERNLRHFINRRLKTDLEIYKLKDFQ
;
A
#
# COMPACT_ATOMS: atom_id res chain seq x y z
N MET A 1 -42.17 4.51 0.36
CA MET A 1 -43.38 3.85 -0.20
C MET A 1 -43.16 2.41 -0.68
N LYS A 2 -42.04 2.07 -1.36
CA LYS A 2 -41.78 0.67 -1.80
C LYS A 2 -41.43 -0.32 -0.68
N GLU A 3 -40.83 0.11 0.44
CA GLU A 3 -40.61 -0.79 1.60
C GLU A 3 -41.87 -1.06 2.43
N PHE A 4 -42.85 -0.16 2.40
CA PHE A 4 -44.15 -0.37 3.06
C PHE A 4 -44.94 -1.52 2.40
N PHE A 5 -44.65 -1.83 1.14
CA PHE A 5 -45.33 -2.88 0.37
C PHE A 5 -44.66 -4.27 0.47
N ASN A 6 -43.46 -4.39 1.06
CA ASN A 6 -42.73 -5.64 1.19
C ASN A 6 -43.02 -6.42 2.49
N PHE A 7 -44.26 -6.34 2.98
CA PHE A 7 -44.74 -7.20 4.06
C PHE A 7 -45.06 -8.61 3.52
N SER A 8 -44.42 -9.65 4.11
CA SER A 8 -44.73 -11.06 3.87
C SER A 8 -46.24 -11.33 3.91
N TYR A 9 -46.75 -12.10 2.94
CA TYR A 9 -48.18 -12.33 2.68
C TYR A 9 -49.00 -12.72 3.93
N ARG A 10 -48.43 -13.51 4.86
CA ARG A 10 -49.08 -13.85 6.13
C ARG A 10 -49.29 -12.64 7.06
N LYS A 11 -48.34 -11.71 7.12
CA LYS A 11 -48.44 -10.51 7.97
C LYS A 11 -49.44 -9.49 7.40
N LYS A 12 -49.59 -9.41 6.08
CA LYS A 12 -50.64 -8.58 5.43
C LYS A 12 -52.05 -9.05 5.77
N LYS A 13 -52.32 -10.36 5.76
CA LYS A 13 -53.63 -10.90 6.17
C LYS A 13 -53.96 -10.56 7.62
N ILE A 14 -53.00 -10.73 8.53
CA ILE A 14 -53.18 -10.40 9.95
C ILE A 14 -53.50 -8.90 10.11
N PHE A 15 -52.76 -8.04 9.42
CA PHE A 15 -52.98 -6.59 9.49
C PHE A 15 -54.35 -6.15 8.93
N ILE A 16 -54.77 -6.72 7.80
CA ILE A 16 -56.09 -6.46 7.21
C ILE A 16 -57.22 -6.95 8.13
N ILE A 17 -57.05 -8.14 8.73
CA ILE A 17 -58.02 -8.68 9.70
C ILE A 17 -58.14 -7.77 10.92
N VAL A 18 -57.02 -7.26 11.45
CA VAL A 18 -57.03 -6.33 12.58
C VAL A 18 -57.75 -5.03 12.23
N ILE A 19 -57.49 -4.46 11.04
CA ILE A 19 -58.18 -3.24 10.58
C ILE A 19 -59.69 -3.48 10.43
N ILE A 20 -60.09 -4.59 9.78
CA ILE A 20 -61.51 -4.93 9.58
C ILE A 20 -62.19 -5.16 10.94
N SER A 21 -61.53 -5.82 11.90
CA SER A 21 -62.06 -6.01 13.25
C SER A 21 -62.23 -4.69 14.01
N ILE A 22 -61.29 -3.75 13.87
CA ILE A 22 -61.42 -2.41 14.48
C ILE A 22 -62.58 -1.63 13.84
N LEU A 23 -62.69 -1.67 12.50
CA LEU A 23 -63.78 -1.00 11.77
C LEU A 23 -65.15 -1.58 12.13
N PHE A 24 -65.22 -2.91 12.24
CA PHE A 24 -66.43 -3.63 12.66
C PHE A 24 -66.84 -3.26 14.09
N LEU A 25 -65.89 -3.19 15.03
CA LEU A 25 -66.15 -2.76 16.41
C LEU A 25 -66.62 -1.30 16.48
N LEU A 26 -66.08 -0.41 15.65
CA LEU A 26 -66.54 0.98 15.54
C LEU A 26 -67.97 1.08 15.00
N VAL A 27 -68.30 0.31 13.95
CA VAL A 27 -69.65 0.25 13.38
C VAL A 27 -70.66 -0.31 14.40
N LEU A 28 -70.28 -1.37 15.13
CA LEU A 28 -71.07 -1.93 16.22
C LEU A 28 -71.29 -0.91 17.34
N GLY A 29 -70.24 -0.20 17.76
CA GLY A 29 -70.34 0.86 18.78
C GLY A 29 -71.28 1.98 18.38
N LEU A 30 -71.30 2.38 17.11
CA LEU A 30 -72.21 3.40 16.57
C LEU A 30 -73.66 2.90 16.42
N PHE A 31 -73.88 1.62 16.12
CA PHE A 31 -75.22 1.05 15.96
C PHE A 31 -75.86 0.58 17.28
N MET A 32 -75.08 0.32 18.31
CA MET A 32 -75.60 -0.17 19.60
C MET A 32 -76.66 0.73 20.27
N PRO A 33 -76.53 2.08 20.27
CA PRO A 33 -77.58 2.95 20.81
C PRO A 33 -78.93 2.80 20.10
N PHE A 34 -78.92 2.51 18.79
CA PHE A 34 -80.13 2.32 17.98
C PHE A 34 -80.86 1.01 18.28
N ILE A 35 -80.13 0.00 18.76
CA ILE A 35 -80.67 -1.32 19.13
C ILE A 35 -81.16 -1.28 20.59
N VAL A 36 -80.42 -0.63 21.48
CA VAL A 36 -80.71 -0.57 22.93
C VAL A 36 -81.84 0.42 23.26
N ASN A 37 -82.04 1.49 22.48
CA ASN A 37 -83.13 2.45 22.72
C ASN A 37 -84.49 2.04 22.13
N ARG A 38 -84.66 0.78 21.68
CA ARG A 38 -85.98 0.25 21.29
C ARG A 38 -86.68 -0.40 22.49
N PRO A 39 -88.02 -0.31 22.60
CA PRO A 39 -88.76 -1.01 23.65
C PRO A 39 -88.50 -2.53 23.57
N ALA A 40 -88.34 -3.18 24.73
CA ALA A 40 -87.94 -4.58 24.82
C ALA A 40 -88.94 -5.46 24.07
N LEU A 41 -88.46 -6.30 23.15
CA LEU A 41 -89.29 -7.31 22.48
C LEU A 41 -89.80 -8.40 23.44
N ILE A 42 -89.23 -8.48 24.66
CA ILE A 42 -89.59 -9.45 25.71
C ILE A 42 -89.76 -8.69 27.04
N PRO A 43 -90.95 -8.72 27.69
CA PRO A 43 -91.25 -7.93 28.90
C PRO A 43 -90.39 -8.23 30.15
N GLU A 44 -89.68 -9.37 30.17
CA GLU A 44 -88.81 -9.79 31.29
C GLU A 44 -87.41 -9.14 31.26
N TYR A 45 -87.03 -8.48 30.17
CA TYR A 45 -85.75 -7.78 30.03
C TYR A 45 -85.92 -6.27 30.29
N ASN A 46 -86.05 -5.90 31.56
CA ASN A 46 -86.24 -4.51 31.97
C ASN A 46 -84.92 -3.70 31.86
N PHE A 47 -84.82 -2.82 30.86
CA PHE A 47 -83.58 -2.10 30.52
C PHE A 47 -83.06 -1.15 31.62
N VAL A 48 -83.86 -0.81 32.63
CA VAL A 48 -83.40 0.00 33.78
C VAL A 48 -82.38 -0.76 34.62
N LYS A 49 -82.60 -2.06 34.85
CA LYS A 49 -81.65 -2.94 35.55
C LYS A 49 -80.41 -3.23 34.70
N TYR A 50 -80.57 -3.28 33.37
CA TYR A 50 -79.46 -3.41 32.42
C TYR A 50 -78.64 -2.13 32.29
N LYS A 51 -79.22 -0.94 32.50
CA LYS A 51 -78.50 0.34 32.50
C LYS A 51 -77.47 0.39 33.61
N GLU A 52 -77.84 -0.06 34.82
CA GLU A 52 -76.91 -0.17 35.95
C GLU A 52 -75.82 -1.23 35.70
N ILE A 53 -76.20 -2.41 35.20
CA ILE A 53 -75.23 -3.47 34.84
C ILE A 53 -74.26 -3.01 33.74
N ALA A 54 -74.76 -2.33 32.69
CA ALA A 54 -73.95 -1.80 31.61
C ALA A 54 -73.00 -0.69 32.09
N GLN A 55 -73.47 0.17 33.00
CA GLN A 55 -72.64 1.21 33.61
C GLN A 55 -71.55 0.62 34.50
N SER A 56 -71.85 -0.40 35.31
CA SER A 56 -70.85 -1.15 36.08
C SER A 56 -69.86 -1.87 35.17
N PHE A 57 -70.33 -2.54 34.12
CA PHE A 57 -69.49 -3.26 33.16
C PHE A 57 -68.53 -2.31 32.42
N GLY A 58 -69.03 -1.14 31.99
CA GLY A 58 -68.20 -0.09 31.40
C GLY A 58 -67.16 0.48 32.37
N ALA A 59 -67.53 0.68 33.64
CA ALA A 59 -66.60 1.15 34.67
C ALA A 59 -65.47 0.14 34.96
N TYR A 60 -65.77 -1.17 34.94
CA TYR A 60 -64.76 -2.21 35.12
C TYR A 60 -63.90 -2.42 33.86
N LEU A 61 -64.46 -2.33 32.66
CA LEU A 61 -63.72 -2.54 31.41
C LEU A 61 -62.85 -1.37 30.99
N SER A 62 -63.26 -0.13 31.28
CA SER A 62 -62.57 1.08 30.82
C SER A 62 -61.08 1.10 31.22
N PRO A 63 -60.68 0.76 32.46
CA PRO A 63 -59.26 0.64 32.84
C PRO A 63 -58.48 -0.42 32.03
N PHE A 64 -59.10 -1.55 31.70
CA PHE A 64 -58.45 -2.59 30.89
C PHE A 64 -58.29 -2.16 29.43
N ILE A 65 -59.31 -1.51 28.86
CA ILE A 65 -59.23 -0.93 27.51
C ILE A 65 -58.14 0.16 27.48
N ALA A 66 -58.09 1.01 28.50
CA ALA A 66 -57.06 2.03 28.64
C ALA A 66 -55.65 1.41 28.76
N LEU A 67 -55.50 0.32 29.52
CA LEU A 67 -54.24 -0.41 29.65
C LEU A 67 -53.80 -1.05 28.33
N ILE A 68 -54.73 -1.65 27.59
CA ILE A 68 -54.48 -2.18 26.24
C ILE A 68 -54.07 -1.06 25.28
N ALA A 69 -54.78 0.08 25.30
CA ALA A 69 -54.47 1.25 24.48
C ALA A 69 -53.08 1.82 24.82
N ALA A 70 -52.73 1.92 26.11
CA ALA A 70 -51.41 2.34 26.56
C ALA A 70 -50.32 1.37 26.10
N PHE A 71 -50.55 0.06 26.19
CA PHE A 71 -49.61 -0.96 25.73
C PHE A 71 -49.40 -0.93 24.21
N LEU A 72 -50.47 -0.80 23.42
CA LEU A 72 -50.38 -0.66 21.96
C LEU A 72 -49.67 0.64 21.55
N THR A 73 -49.92 1.73 22.28
CA THR A 73 -49.25 3.01 22.07
C THR A 73 -47.76 2.90 22.38
N PHE A 74 -47.38 2.25 23.48
CA PHE A 74 -45.99 1.93 23.80
C PHE A 74 -45.33 1.08 22.71
N LEU A 75 -46.01 0.05 22.21
CA LEU A 75 -45.50 -0.79 21.13
C LEU A 75 -45.29 0.00 19.83
N ALA A 76 -46.21 0.90 19.49
CA ALA A 76 -46.08 1.77 18.32
C ALA A 76 -44.86 2.69 18.45
N PHE A 77 -44.66 3.32 19.62
CA PHE A 77 -43.47 4.13 19.89
C PHE A 77 -42.19 3.31 19.88
N TYR A 78 -42.21 2.07 20.38
CA TYR A 78 -41.05 1.19 20.35
C TYR A 78 -40.63 0.82 18.92
N VAL A 79 -41.60 0.49 18.05
CA VAL A 79 -41.34 0.25 16.62
C VAL A 79 -40.84 1.53 15.94
N GLN A 80 -41.40 2.69 16.26
CA GLN A 80 -40.93 3.97 15.73
C GLN A 80 -39.49 4.29 16.18
N TYR A 81 -39.16 4.04 17.45
CA TYR A 81 -37.80 4.18 17.98
C TYR A 81 -36.81 3.30 17.20
N GLN A 82 -37.15 2.02 16.97
CA GLN A 82 -36.34 1.11 16.18
C GLN A 82 -36.16 1.60 14.72
N SER A 83 -37.22 2.13 14.10
CA SER A 83 -37.15 2.72 12.76
C SER A 83 -36.22 3.94 12.73
N ASN A 84 -36.28 4.81 13.74
CA ASN A 84 -35.43 6.00 13.83
C ASN A 84 -33.95 5.66 13.98
N GLU A 85 -33.61 4.64 14.77
CA GLU A 85 -32.25 4.10 14.85
C GLU A 85 -31.75 3.62 13.49
N SER A 86 -32.59 2.89 12.73
CA SER A 86 -32.22 2.45 11.38
C SER A 86 -32.02 3.60 10.39
N ILE A 87 -32.86 4.64 10.46
CA ILE A 87 -32.76 5.85 9.63
C ILE A 87 -31.47 6.61 9.97
N ARG A 88 -31.13 6.75 11.26
CA ARG A 88 -29.90 7.41 11.69
C ARG A 88 -28.66 6.69 11.15
N ASN A 89 -28.62 5.36 11.25
CA ASN A 89 -27.53 4.57 10.70
C ASN A 89 -27.42 4.73 9.17
N GLN A 90 -28.56 4.78 8.45
CA GLN A 90 -28.55 5.04 7.00
C GLN A 90 -28.03 6.45 6.67
N PHE A 91 -28.43 7.46 7.44
CA PHE A 91 -27.98 8.83 7.27
C PHE A 91 -26.47 8.97 7.51
N ASP A 92 -25.94 8.35 8.56
CA ASP A 92 -24.50 8.36 8.86
C ASP A 92 -23.69 7.69 7.73
N ASN A 93 -24.16 6.54 7.25
CA ASN A 93 -23.58 5.85 6.09
C ASN A 93 -23.57 6.72 4.83
N GLN A 94 -24.70 7.36 4.53
CA GLN A 94 -24.83 8.24 3.37
C GLN A 94 -23.93 9.47 3.49
N SER A 95 -23.86 10.09 4.67
CA SER A 95 -22.98 11.24 4.95
C SER A 95 -21.51 10.89 4.69
N VAL A 96 -21.05 9.72 5.15
CA VAL A 96 -19.68 9.23 4.87
C VAL A 96 -19.47 9.01 3.38
N THR A 97 -20.46 8.43 2.69
CA THR A 97 -20.41 8.16 1.26
C THR A 97 -20.33 9.45 0.45
N ASP A 98 -21.17 10.43 0.75
CA ASP A 98 -21.20 11.75 0.09
C ASP A 98 -19.90 12.52 0.35
N HIS A 99 -19.38 12.47 1.58
CA HIS A 99 -18.11 13.10 1.90
C HIS A 99 -16.95 12.48 1.14
N PHE A 100 -16.91 11.15 1.02
CA PHE A 100 -15.91 10.44 0.23
C PHE A 100 -15.95 10.86 -1.24
N TYR A 101 -17.12 10.89 -1.88
CA TYR A 101 -17.21 11.29 -3.27
C TYR A 101 -16.79 12.75 -3.48
N LYS A 102 -17.10 13.65 -2.53
CA LYS A 102 -16.57 15.02 -2.56
C LYS A 102 -15.04 15.06 -2.46
N MET A 103 -14.43 14.26 -1.58
CA MET A 103 -12.97 14.16 -1.48
C MET A 103 -12.34 13.59 -2.76
N LEU A 104 -13.00 12.60 -3.36
CA LEU A 104 -12.61 12.00 -4.63
C LEU A 104 -12.67 13.01 -5.77
N ASP A 105 -13.73 13.81 -5.85
CA ASP A 105 -13.89 14.86 -6.85
C ASP A 105 -12.81 15.94 -6.70
N ILE A 106 -12.51 16.37 -5.48
CA ILE A 106 -11.39 17.30 -5.20
C ILE A 106 -10.06 16.69 -5.65
N HIS A 107 -9.83 15.41 -5.36
CA HIS A 107 -8.61 14.71 -5.78
C HIS A 107 -8.49 14.65 -7.30
N ILE A 108 -9.56 14.30 -8.01
CA ILE A 108 -9.61 14.28 -9.48
C ILE A 108 -9.43 15.69 -10.05
N GLY A 109 -10.03 16.72 -9.43
CA GLY A 109 -9.82 18.13 -9.78
C GLY A 109 -8.35 18.52 -9.70
N ASN A 110 -7.71 18.25 -8.56
CA ASN A 110 -6.27 18.49 -8.37
C ASN A 110 -5.43 17.83 -9.45
N ILE A 111 -5.76 16.60 -9.86
CA ILE A 111 -5.06 15.90 -10.95
C ILE A 111 -5.26 16.61 -12.29
N LYS A 112 -6.49 17.00 -12.62
CA LYS A 112 -6.81 17.70 -13.88
C LYS A 112 -6.05 19.01 -14.02
N ASP A 113 -5.87 19.71 -12.90
CA ASP A 113 -5.17 21.00 -12.84
C ASP A 113 -3.64 20.87 -12.85
N LEU A 114 -3.09 19.66 -12.73
CA LEU A 114 -1.65 19.45 -12.87
C LEU A 114 -1.20 19.75 -14.28
N SER A 115 -0.12 20.52 -14.39
CA SER A 115 0.57 20.73 -15.65
C SER A 115 2.10 20.83 -15.53
N ILE A 116 2.78 20.38 -16.60
CA ILE A 116 4.22 20.51 -16.79
C ILE A 116 4.50 20.91 -18.23
N ASN A 117 5.37 21.92 -18.39
CA ASN A 117 5.82 22.36 -19.69
C ASN A 117 6.84 21.36 -20.26
N THR A 118 6.57 20.95 -21.48
CA THR A 118 7.43 20.14 -22.34
C THR A 118 7.78 20.94 -23.58
N TYR A 119 8.86 20.58 -24.24
CA TYR A 119 9.35 21.30 -25.41
C TYR A 119 9.44 20.33 -26.58
N ARG A 120 9.04 20.78 -27.78
CA ARG A 120 9.20 20.01 -29.02
C ARG A 120 9.84 20.89 -30.08
N ASN A 121 10.75 20.30 -30.85
CA ASN A 121 11.25 20.90 -32.07
C ASN A 121 10.39 20.40 -33.24
N ASN A 122 9.88 21.33 -34.06
CA ASN A 122 9.02 21.00 -35.20
C ASN A 122 9.80 20.46 -36.41
N THR A 123 11.13 20.63 -36.44
CA THR A 123 11.99 20.18 -37.54
C THR A 123 12.76 18.93 -37.15
N VAL A 124 12.64 17.87 -37.95
CA VAL A 124 13.63 16.78 -37.98
C VAL A 124 14.94 17.41 -38.45
N VAL A 125 15.84 17.62 -37.51
CA VAL A 125 17.19 18.16 -37.71
C VAL A 125 17.97 17.14 -38.56
N LYS A 126 17.92 17.26 -39.90
CA LYS A 126 18.79 16.54 -40.84
C LYS A 126 20.07 17.33 -41.03
N TYR A 127 21.21 16.77 -40.65
CA TYR A 127 22.47 17.47 -40.83
C TYR A 127 23.66 16.52 -41.10
N ASP A 128 24.37 16.83 -42.19
CA ASP A 128 25.63 16.32 -42.79
C ASP A 128 26.92 16.25 -41.91
N VAL A 129 27.54 15.09 -41.78
CA VAL A 129 28.61 14.82 -40.80
C VAL A 129 29.99 15.18 -41.37
N ASP A 130 30.37 16.46 -41.27
CA ASP A 130 31.79 16.89 -41.35
C ASP A 130 32.11 18.10 -40.44
N ASN A 131 31.11 18.87 -39.97
CA ASN A 131 31.33 20.11 -39.20
C ASN A 131 30.51 20.21 -37.89
N GLY A 132 30.46 19.16 -37.06
CA GLY A 132 29.98 19.27 -35.67
C GLY A 132 28.48 19.53 -35.49
N LYS A 133 27.67 18.50 -35.71
CA LYS A 133 26.20 18.54 -35.54
C LYS A 133 25.74 17.89 -34.25
N VAL A 134 24.76 18.48 -33.59
CA VAL A 134 24.13 17.93 -32.39
C VAL A 134 22.70 17.45 -32.73
N ASN A 135 22.52 16.18 -33.04
CA ASN A 135 21.20 15.54 -33.05
C ASN A 135 20.77 15.14 -31.61
N ASP A 136 19.53 14.69 -31.40
CA ASP A 136 19.02 14.24 -30.08
C ASP A 136 19.99 13.25 -29.39
N GLU A 137 20.63 12.39 -30.19
CA GLU A 137 21.62 11.41 -29.73
C GLU A 137 22.95 12.06 -29.34
N ASN A 138 23.42 13.05 -30.09
CA ASN A 138 24.66 13.79 -29.85
C ASN A 138 24.51 14.76 -28.68
N PHE A 139 23.33 15.36 -28.45
CA PHE A 139 23.09 16.17 -27.25
C PHE A 139 23.08 15.28 -26.01
N SER A 140 22.38 14.15 -26.09
CA SER A 140 22.34 13.19 -24.99
C SER A 140 23.72 12.57 -24.75
N PHE A 141 24.45 12.22 -25.81
CA PHE A 141 25.81 11.73 -25.76
C PHE A 141 26.74 12.79 -25.18
N ALA A 142 26.67 14.05 -25.63
CA ALA A 142 27.46 15.15 -25.08
C ALA A 142 27.13 15.43 -23.61
N LEU A 143 25.87 15.35 -23.20
CA LEU A 143 25.47 15.52 -21.81
C LEU A 143 25.95 14.35 -20.94
N ASN A 144 25.82 13.12 -21.45
CA ASN A 144 26.36 11.92 -20.82
C ASN A 144 27.90 11.92 -20.84
N PHE A 145 28.53 12.54 -21.85
CA PHE A 145 29.97 12.68 -22.03
C PHE A 145 30.54 13.77 -21.15
N LEU A 146 29.83 14.89 -20.97
CA LEU A 146 30.15 15.93 -19.99
C LEU A 146 30.20 15.34 -18.58
N VAL A 147 29.34 14.35 -18.34
CA VAL A 147 29.28 13.59 -17.10
C VAL A 147 30.30 12.44 -17.10
N SER A 148 30.68 11.91 -18.26
CA SER A 148 31.74 10.90 -18.41
C SER A 148 33.14 11.46 -18.58
N GLY A 149 33.33 12.75 -18.80
CA GLY A 149 34.63 13.43 -18.68
C GLY A 149 35.12 13.37 -17.24
N ILE A 150 34.18 13.32 -16.28
CA ILE A 150 34.42 12.96 -14.87
C ILE A 150 34.79 11.46 -14.73
N LEU A 151 34.36 10.60 -15.67
CA LEU A 151 34.69 9.16 -15.69
C LEU A 151 36.09 8.87 -16.26
N THR A 152 36.56 9.63 -17.26
CA THR A 152 37.84 9.39 -17.96
C THR A 152 39.02 10.21 -17.44
N ASN A 153 38.82 11.37 -16.81
CA ASN A 153 39.92 12.17 -16.24
C ASN A 153 40.24 11.87 -14.77
N TYR A 154 39.63 10.86 -14.14
CA TYR A 154 39.95 10.53 -12.73
C TYR A 154 41.29 9.81 -12.53
N GLU A 155 42.01 9.48 -13.61
CA GLU A 155 43.44 9.13 -13.54
C GLU A 155 44.35 10.34 -13.82
N TRP A 156 43.80 11.50 -14.20
CA TRP A 156 44.56 12.73 -14.45
C TRP A 156 44.28 13.77 -13.35
N LYS A 157 45.10 13.67 -12.29
CA LYS A 157 45.49 14.75 -11.37
C LYS A 157 44.64 15.00 -10.12
N LYS A 158 45.25 14.55 -9.02
CA LYS A 158 45.25 15.02 -7.64
C LYS A 158 45.57 16.54 -7.47
N THR A 159 45.32 17.38 -8.47
CA THR A 159 45.86 18.75 -8.54
C THR A 159 44.93 19.82 -9.13
N ASN A 160 43.78 19.50 -9.74
CA ASN A 160 42.90 20.54 -10.28
C ASN A 160 41.67 20.78 -9.40
N SER A 161 41.42 22.06 -9.10
CA SER A 161 40.28 22.51 -8.31
C SER A 161 38.99 22.27 -9.09
N TYR A 162 37.92 21.89 -8.39
CA TYR A 162 36.55 21.76 -8.92
C TYR A 162 36.10 22.95 -9.79
N LYS A 163 36.71 24.12 -9.55
CA LYS A 163 36.53 25.35 -10.31
C LYS A 163 37.04 25.26 -11.76
N GLU A 164 38.20 24.64 -12.01
CA GLU A 164 38.75 24.42 -13.36
C GLU A 164 37.91 23.43 -14.18
N VAL A 165 37.30 22.42 -13.53
CA VAL A 165 36.37 21.52 -14.23
C VAL A 165 35.15 22.30 -14.69
N LEU A 166 34.62 23.20 -13.87
CA LEU A 166 33.50 24.07 -14.26
C LEU A 166 33.89 25.09 -15.34
N GLU A 167 35.09 25.67 -15.27
CA GLU A 167 35.62 26.64 -16.24
C GLU A 167 35.93 26.00 -17.60
N ASN A 168 36.59 24.83 -17.65
CA ASN A 168 36.80 24.06 -18.89
C ASN A 168 35.48 23.60 -19.54
N LEU A 169 34.41 23.47 -18.74
CA LEU A 169 33.09 23.16 -19.24
C LEU A 169 32.39 24.38 -19.87
N GLU A 170 32.79 25.61 -19.55
CA GLU A 170 32.33 26.83 -20.22
C GLU A 170 32.89 26.94 -21.65
N GLU A 171 34.08 26.39 -21.91
CA GLU A 171 34.73 26.38 -23.23
C GLU A 171 34.12 25.39 -24.24
N ILE A 172 33.43 24.33 -23.78
CA ILE A 172 32.61 23.47 -24.65
C ILE A 172 31.36 24.25 -25.07
N SER A 173 31.56 25.21 -25.95
CA SER A 173 30.55 26.04 -26.56
C SER A 173 29.85 25.25 -27.66
N PHE A 174 28.69 24.69 -27.33
CA PHE A 174 27.74 24.23 -28.36
C PHE A 174 27.16 25.48 -29.03
N LYS A 175 27.81 25.98 -30.09
CA LYS A 175 27.24 27.03 -30.94
C LYS A 175 26.03 26.42 -31.66
N ALA A 176 24.84 26.79 -31.23
CA ALA A 176 23.61 26.46 -31.92
C ALA A 176 23.60 27.18 -33.28
N SER A 177 23.89 26.45 -34.36
CA SER A 177 23.63 26.92 -35.72
C SER A 177 22.20 26.52 -36.08
N ASN A 178 21.35 27.55 -36.16
CA ASN A 178 19.96 27.60 -36.61
C ASN A 178 18.88 27.49 -35.51
N GLU A 179 18.20 28.62 -35.34
CA GLU A 179 16.99 28.86 -34.54
C GLU A 179 15.79 28.13 -35.15
N GLY A 180 15.66 26.83 -34.89
CA GLY A 180 14.37 26.17 -35.04
C GLY A 180 13.41 26.71 -33.97
N GLU A 181 12.18 27.10 -34.36
CA GLU A 181 11.18 27.57 -33.40
C GLU A 181 10.82 26.45 -32.40
N VAL A 182 11.25 26.61 -31.14
CA VAL A 182 10.96 25.65 -30.07
C VAL A 182 9.51 25.85 -29.65
N LYS A 183 8.66 24.86 -29.93
CA LYS A 183 7.26 24.90 -29.50
C LYS A 183 7.15 24.45 -28.05
N GLU A 184 6.69 25.36 -27.18
CA GLU A 184 6.26 25.00 -25.83
C GLU A 184 4.94 24.24 -25.89
N CYS A 185 4.90 23.08 -25.24
CA CYS A 185 3.76 22.19 -25.18
C CYS A 185 3.46 21.86 -23.72
N GLU A 186 2.21 21.97 -23.30
CA GLU A 186 1.84 21.67 -21.92
C GLU A 186 1.30 20.24 -21.81
N ALA A 187 1.92 19.42 -20.97
CA ALA A 187 1.33 18.15 -20.55
C ALA A 187 0.40 18.42 -19.37
N ARG A 188 -0.85 17.95 -19.45
CA ARG A 188 -1.88 18.14 -18.41
C ARG A 188 -2.41 16.81 -17.89
N GLY A 189 -3.01 16.84 -16.70
CA GLY A 189 -3.70 15.70 -16.12
C GLY A 189 -2.76 14.53 -15.81
N ARG A 190 -3.24 13.30 -15.98
CA ARG A 190 -2.48 12.07 -15.64
C ARG A 190 -1.15 11.94 -16.37
N LYS A 191 -1.00 12.52 -17.58
CA LYS A 191 0.27 12.49 -18.34
C LYS A 191 1.42 13.20 -17.59
N VAL A 192 1.10 14.08 -16.65
CA VAL A 192 2.09 14.76 -15.81
C VAL A 192 2.84 13.77 -14.93
N PHE A 193 2.18 12.73 -14.40
CA PHE A 193 2.83 11.75 -13.53
C PHE A 193 3.91 10.93 -14.26
N LEU A 194 3.73 10.64 -15.55
CA LEU A 194 4.78 10.05 -16.40
C LEU A 194 6.04 10.95 -16.47
N LEU A 195 5.87 12.27 -16.52
CA LEU A 195 7.00 13.19 -16.56
C LEU A 195 7.67 13.33 -15.20
N ILE A 196 6.86 13.39 -14.13
CA ILE A 196 7.33 13.42 -12.74
C ILE A 196 8.12 12.15 -12.41
N GLU A 197 7.63 10.97 -12.81
CA GLU A 197 8.33 9.69 -12.64
C GLU A 197 9.71 9.70 -13.32
N LYS A 198 9.76 10.14 -14.59
CA LYS A 198 11.02 10.30 -15.33
C LYS A 198 11.97 11.29 -14.66
N ASP A 199 11.47 12.39 -14.09
CA ASP A 199 12.31 13.38 -13.41
C ASP A 199 12.90 12.79 -12.12
N PHE A 200 12.11 12.05 -11.35
CA PHE A 200 12.61 11.36 -10.16
C PHE A 200 13.71 10.36 -10.53
N HIS A 201 13.50 9.52 -11.54
CA HIS A 201 14.50 8.54 -11.99
C HIS A 201 15.76 9.20 -12.54
N TYR A 202 15.62 10.32 -13.25
CA TYR A 202 16.75 11.10 -13.75
C TYR A 202 17.55 11.71 -12.59
N THR A 203 16.86 12.30 -11.62
CA THR A 203 17.45 12.83 -10.38
C THR A 203 18.20 11.75 -9.62
N HIS A 204 17.57 10.59 -9.45
CA HIS A 204 18.16 9.45 -8.76
C HIS A 204 19.42 8.94 -9.47
N TYR A 205 19.35 8.74 -10.79
CA TYR A 205 20.49 8.32 -11.61
C TYR A 205 21.68 9.25 -11.44
N PHE A 206 21.45 10.57 -11.55
CA PHE A 206 22.53 11.55 -11.42
C PHE A 206 23.09 11.62 -10.00
N VAL A 207 22.25 11.66 -8.96
CA VAL A 207 22.75 11.67 -7.58
C VAL A 207 23.59 10.43 -7.29
N ALA A 208 23.17 9.24 -7.75
CA ALA A 208 23.94 8.01 -7.59
C ALA A 208 25.27 8.04 -8.36
N LEU A 209 25.27 8.60 -9.57
CA LEU A 209 26.47 8.72 -10.40
C LEU A 209 27.47 9.71 -9.81
N LEU A 210 27.01 10.90 -9.41
CA LEU A 210 27.83 11.94 -8.77
C LEU A 210 28.39 11.45 -7.43
N ASN A 211 27.59 10.76 -6.62
CA ASN A 211 28.07 10.13 -5.39
C ASN A 211 29.23 9.15 -5.65
N LYS A 212 29.13 8.34 -6.72
CA LYS A 212 30.18 7.38 -7.05
C LYS A 212 31.48 8.05 -7.53
N LYS A 213 31.37 9.25 -8.12
CA LYS A 213 32.42 9.85 -8.93
C LYS A 213 33.07 11.09 -8.34
N LEU A 214 32.35 11.88 -7.55
CA LEU A 214 32.81 13.17 -7.05
C LEU A 214 33.05 13.19 -5.54
N LEU A 215 32.34 12.37 -4.77
CA LEU A 215 32.45 12.39 -3.32
C LEU A 215 33.57 11.46 -2.87
N ASP A 216 34.51 12.00 -2.10
CA ASP A 216 35.60 11.23 -1.48
C ASP A 216 35.03 10.14 -0.57
N LYS A 217 34.06 10.54 0.27
CA LYS A 217 33.31 9.66 1.14
C LYS A 217 31.96 9.35 0.52
N LYS A 218 31.84 8.16 -0.07
CA LYS A 218 30.62 7.70 -0.73
C LYS A 218 29.45 7.62 0.26
N LEU A 219 28.34 8.25 -0.11
CA LEU A 219 27.04 8.10 0.52
C LEU A 219 26.54 6.66 0.35
N LYS A 220 25.92 6.14 1.41
CA LYS A 220 25.21 4.86 1.41
C LYS A 220 23.95 4.97 0.53
N ASN A 221 23.46 3.83 0.03
CA ASN A 221 22.28 3.80 -0.87
C ASN A 221 21.05 4.53 -0.29
N TYR A 222 20.78 4.41 1.02
CA TYR A 222 19.64 5.12 1.62
C TYR A 222 19.83 6.64 1.61
N GLN A 223 21.05 7.14 1.81
CA GLN A 223 21.39 8.57 1.74
C GLN A 223 21.25 9.09 0.31
N VAL A 224 21.70 8.30 -0.67
CA VAL A 224 21.51 8.59 -2.11
C VAL A 224 20.02 8.69 -2.44
N ASN A 225 19.23 7.71 -2.02
CA ASN A 225 17.79 7.70 -2.25
C ASN A 225 17.12 8.92 -1.59
N GLU A 226 17.43 9.18 -0.32
CA GLU A 226 16.90 10.32 0.44
C GLU A 226 17.22 11.67 -0.23
N LEU A 227 18.50 11.89 -0.59
CA LEU A 227 18.94 13.12 -1.26
C LEU A 227 18.29 13.29 -2.63
N ALA A 228 18.24 12.21 -3.42
CA ALA A 228 17.58 12.23 -4.73
C ALA A 228 16.11 12.60 -4.61
N TYR A 229 15.38 12.00 -3.66
CA TYR A 229 13.97 12.32 -3.45
C TYR A 229 13.77 13.75 -2.95
N LYS A 230 14.62 14.25 -2.05
CA LYS A 230 14.59 15.64 -1.58
C LYS A 230 14.81 16.64 -2.72
N ILE A 231 15.80 16.40 -3.57
CA ILE A 231 16.08 17.25 -4.74
C ILE A 231 14.92 17.18 -5.75
N PHE A 232 14.39 15.98 -6.01
CA PHE A 232 13.24 15.80 -6.88
C PHE A 232 11.99 16.53 -6.36
N PHE A 233 11.75 16.50 -5.04
CA PHE A 233 10.56 17.08 -4.46
C PHE A 233 10.70 18.60 -4.30
N TRP A 234 11.82 19.09 -3.77
CA TRP A 234 11.99 20.51 -3.45
C TRP A 234 12.74 21.33 -4.51
N GLY A 235 13.49 20.67 -5.39
CA GLY A 235 14.37 21.30 -6.37
C GLY A 235 15.77 21.56 -5.82
N THR A 236 16.75 21.65 -6.71
CA THR A 236 18.18 21.85 -6.41
C THR A 236 18.52 23.15 -5.68
N ASN A 237 17.66 24.17 -5.78
CA ASN A 237 17.87 25.48 -5.15
C ASN A 237 17.21 25.62 -3.78
N SER A 238 16.52 24.57 -3.30
CA SER A 238 15.76 24.66 -2.06
C SER A 238 16.62 24.39 -0.84
N ARG A 239 16.39 25.15 0.24
CA ARG A 239 17.00 24.90 1.56
C ARG A 239 16.48 23.62 2.22
N ASN A 240 15.38 23.05 1.73
CA ASN A 240 14.79 21.84 2.31
C ASN A 240 15.48 20.54 1.86
N ILE A 241 16.53 20.63 1.02
CA ILE A 241 17.31 19.46 0.60
C ILE A 241 18.37 19.03 1.62
N TYR A 242 18.75 19.93 2.54
CA TYR A 242 19.70 19.63 3.61
C TYR A 242 19.05 18.76 4.70
N GLY A 243 19.82 17.85 5.29
CA GLY A 243 19.35 16.98 6.37
C GLY A 243 20.48 16.63 7.35
N SER A 244 20.14 15.98 8.46
CA SER A 244 21.10 15.61 9.51
C SER A 244 22.09 14.52 9.09
N ASN A 245 21.77 13.77 8.03
CA ASN A 245 22.46 12.51 7.72
C ASN A 245 23.49 12.64 6.60
N ILE A 246 23.62 13.80 5.95
CA ILE A 246 24.51 14.02 4.80
C ILE A 246 25.26 15.32 5.04
N GLU A 247 26.57 15.32 4.81
CA GLU A 247 27.40 16.51 4.99
C GLU A 247 26.94 17.63 4.05
N LYS A 248 26.87 18.86 4.58
CA LYS A 248 26.35 20.01 3.83
C LYS A 248 27.17 20.28 2.55
N SER A 249 28.49 20.08 2.64
CA SER A 249 29.43 20.15 1.50
C SER A 249 29.05 19.20 0.37
N ASP A 250 28.77 17.93 0.69
CA ASP A 250 28.38 16.91 -0.31
C ASP A 250 27.08 17.28 -1.02
N VAL A 251 26.09 17.75 -0.25
CA VAL A 251 24.80 18.22 -0.79
C VAL A 251 25.01 19.42 -1.73
N GLU A 252 25.87 20.37 -1.35
CA GLU A 252 26.19 21.54 -2.18
C GLU A 252 26.91 21.14 -3.48
N ILE A 253 27.91 20.26 -3.41
CA ILE A 253 28.64 19.73 -4.57
C ILE A 253 27.67 19.09 -5.56
N ILE A 254 26.82 18.17 -5.09
CA ILE A 254 25.83 17.51 -5.94
C ILE A 254 24.85 18.52 -6.53
N SER A 255 24.31 19.43 -5.72
CA SER A 255 23.29 20.39 -6.16
C SER A 255 23.83 21.39 -7.18
N ARG A 256 25.10 21.83 -7.04
CA ARG A 256 25.77 22.69 -8.02
C ARG A 256 25.90 22.00 -9.37
N PHE A 257 26.36 20.74 -9.40
CA PHE A 257 26.44 19.98 -10.66
C PHE A 257 25.08 19.79 -11.32
N LEU A 258 24.05 19.39 -10.56
CA LEU A 258 22.70 19.22 -11.09
C LEU A 258 22.14 20.54 -11.65
N ASN A 259 22.45 21.67 -11.01
CA ASN A 259 22.09 23.00 -11.51
C ASN A 259 22.77 23.33 -12.83
N GLU A 260 24.03 22.95 -13.03
CA GLU A 260 24.71 23.14 -14.32
C GLU A 260 24.10 22.27 -15.43
N ILE A 261 23.79 21.01 -15.12
CA ILE A 261 23.04 20.12 -16.04
C ILE A 261 21.70 20.77 -16.41
N ARG A 262 20.97 21.28 -15.41
CA ARG A 262 19.69 21.96 -15.62
C ARG A 262 19.82 23.18 -16.53
N LYS A 263 20.82 24.04 -16.30
CA LYS A 263 21.07 25.24 -17.12
C LYS A 263 21.36 24.85 -18.57
N ARG A 264 22.15 23.79 -18.81
CA ARG A 264 22.44 23.29 -20.16
C ARG A 264 21.20 22.75 -20.88
N ILE A 265 20.38 21.94 -20.21
CA ILE A 265 19.09 21.47 -20.75
C ILE A 265 18.17 22.66 -21.05
N ARG A 266 18.17 23.69 -20.20
CA ARG A 266 17.37 24.91 -20.43
C ARG A 266 17.86 25.75 -21.61
N ARG A 267 19.16 25.77 -21.92
CA ARG A 267 19.71 26.43 -23.12
C ARG A 267 19.36 25.67 -24.40
N HIS A 268 19.22 24.34 -24.31
CA HIS A 268 18.89 23.45 -25.42
C HIS A 268 17.46 22.90 -25.32
N LYS A 269 16.48 23.76 -24.97
CA LYS A 269 15.06 23.36 -24.89
C LYS A 269 14.63 22.70 -26.20
N GLY A 270 13.78 21.68 -26.09
CA GLY A 270 13.24 20.94 -27.24
C GLY A 270 14.09 19.74 -27.67
N GLN A 271 15.38 19.72 -27.33
CA GLN A 271 16.24 18.55 -27.52
C GLN A 271 15.82 17.42 -26.58
N LYS A 272 15.83 16.20 -27.10
CA LYS A 272 15.55 14.99 -26.32
C LYS A 272 16.76 14.65 -25.46
N VAL A 273 16.51 14.46 -24.18
CA VAL A 273 17.49 13.87 -23.26
C VAL A 273 17.26 12.36 -23.22
N LEU A 274 18.31 11.58 -23.47
CA LEU A 274 18.36 10.12 -23.38
C LEU A 274 19.31 9.71 -22.26
N TYR A 275 18.85 8.83 -21.39
CA TYR A 275 19.67 8.22 -20.35
C TYR A 275 19.25 6.78 -20.09
N CYS A 276 20.17 5.99 -19.55
CA CYS A 276 19.93 4.59 -19.21
C CYS A 276 20.32 4.34 -17.76
N TYR A 277 19.48 3.61 -17.03
CA TYR A 277 19.80 3.13 -15.69
C TYR A 277 19.44 1.65 -15.51
N LYS A 278 19.99 1.03 -14.46
CA LYS A 278 19.75 -0.38 -14.14
C LYS A 278 18.50 -0.49 -13.24
N THR A 279 17.60 -1.39 -13.61
CA THR A 279 16.47 -1.82 -12.77
C THR A 279 16.78 -3.16 -12.11
N HIS A 280 15.80 -3.72 -11.40
CA HIS A 280 15.89 -5.05 -10.78
C HIS A 280 15.99 -6.19 -11.81
N GLN A 281 15.52 -5.99 -13.04
CA GLN A 281 15.54 -7.02 -14.08
C GLN A 281 16.47 -6.69 -15.25
N LYS A 282 16.46 -5.44 -15.73
CA LYS A 282 17.15 -5.07 -16.97
C LYS A 282 17.64 -3.63 -16.94
N LYS A 283 18.33 -3.23 -18.00
CA LYS A 283 18.56 -1.80 -18.27
C LYS A 283 17.28 -1.18 -18.83
N ARG A 284 17.00 0.07 -18.45
CA ARG A 284 15.88 0.84 -18.96
C ARG A 284 16.40 2.13 -19.60
N ASP A 285 16.05 2.31 -20.86
CA ASP A 285 16.28 3.55 -21.59
C ASP A 285 15.10 4.48 -21.37
N VAL A 286 15.39 5.71 -20.98
CA VAL A 286 14.37 6.73 -20.73
C VAL A 286 14.72 7.97 -21.51
N SER A 287 13.66 8.63 -21.99
CA SER A 287 13.80 9.92 -22.65
C SER A 287 12.72 10.92 -22.26
N PHE A 288 13.11 12.19 -22.31
CA PHE A 288 12.24 13.31 -22.00
C PHE A 288 12.67 14.61 -22.69
N ARG A 289 11.77 15.61 -22.66
CA ARG A 289 11.96 16.97 -23.20
C ARG A 289 11.41 18.05 -22.25
N PHE A 290 11.52 17.84 -20.94
CA PHE A 290 11.20 18.82 -19.91
C PHE A 290 12.48 19.25 -19.16
N ILE A 291 12.38 20.29 -18.33
CA ILE A 291 13.50 20.75 -17.50
C ILE A 291 13.48 20.00 -16.17
N PRO A 292 14.47 19.14 -15.87
CA PRO A 292 14.50 18.37 -14.63
C PRO A 292 14.97 19.19 -13.43
N PHE A 293 14.91 18.58 -12.24
CA PHE A 293 15.44 19.14 -11.00
C PHE A 293 14.75 20.42 -10.52
N SER A 294 13.55 20.73 -11.05
CA SER A 294 12.78 21.91 -10.68
C SER A 294 12.11 21.83 -9.31
N GLY A 295 11.94 20.62 -8.79
CA GLY A 295 11.05 20.38 -7.67
C GLY A 295 9.62 20.16 -8.15
N HIS A 296 8.90 19.31 -7.42
CA HIS A 296 7.49 18.98 -7.64
C HIS A 296 6.63 19.16 -6.38
N ALA A 297 7.14 19.82 -5.34
CA ALA A 297 6.44 20.02 -4.07
C ALA A 297 5.05 20.66 -4.26
N SER A 298 4.95 21.70 -5.10
CA SER A 298 3.66 22.37 -5.37
C SER A 298 2.61 21.44 -6.00
N ARG A 299 3.05 20.46 -6.81
CA ARG A 299 2.19 19.47 -7.47
C ARG A 299 1.85 18.31 -6.54
N LEU A 300 2.88 17.71 -5.94
CA LEU A 300 2.76 16.44 -5.22
C LEU A 300 2.34 16.59 -3.75
N ALA A 301 2.64 17.72 -3.09
CA ALA A 301 2.31 17.88 -1.67
C ALA A 301 0.80 17.83 -1.42
N HIS A 302 0.03 18.57 -2.23
CA HIS A 302 -1.43 18.54 -2.16
C HIS A 302 -1.95 17.16 -2.58
N TYR A 303 -1.50 16.64 -3.72
CA TYR A 303 -1.88 15.32 -4.20
C TYR A 303 -1.77 14.23 -3.10
N TYR A 304 -0.60 14.08 -2.47
CA TYR A 304 -0.40 13.08 -1.42
C TYR A 304 -1.22 13.37 -0.17
N ARG A 305 -1.36 14.64 0.25
CA ARG A 305 -2.14 15.01 1.44
C ARG A 305 -3.61 14.66 1.29
N HIS A 306 -4.21 15.00 0.15
CA HIS A 306 -5.62 14.70 -0.13
C HIS A 306 -5.85 13.18 -0.25
N LEU A 307 -4.95 12.45 -0.92
CA LEU A 307 -5.05 11.00 -1.01
C LEU A 307 -4.95 10.34 0.38
N TYR A 308 -3.98 10.75 1.20
CA TYR A 308 -3.81 10.26 2.57
C TYR A 308 -5.01 10.56 3.46
N GLN A 309 -5.52 11.79 3.40
CA GLN A 309 -6.70 12.21 4.17
C GLN A 309 -7.94 11.41 3.78
N THR A 310 -8.13 11.11 2.48
CA THR A 310 -9.26 10.31 2.01
C THR A 310 -9.22 8.91 2.60
N VAL A 311 -8.07 8.23 2.51
CA VAL A 311 -7.91 6.88 3.09
C VAL A 311 -8.07 6.89 4.61
N LYS A 312 -7.47 7.88 5.28
CA LYS A 312 -7.60 8.04 6.73
C LYS A 312 -9.05 8.28 7.16
N PHE A 313 -9.80 9.09 6.42
CA PHE A 313 -11.21 9.34 6.67
C PHE A 313 -12.04 8.06 6.60
N LEU A 314 -11.83 7.24 5.56
CA LEU A 314 -12.50 5.94 5.42
C LEU A 314 -12.12 4.97 6.55
N ASP A 315 -10.83 4.87 6.89
CA ASP A 315 -10.34 4.06 8.01
C ASP A 315 -11.02 4.44 9.32
N THR A 316 -11.11 5.74 9.58
CA THR A 316 -11.70 6.29 10.82
C THR A 316 -13.21 6.04 10.85
N SER A 317 -13.89 6.22 9.72
CA SER A 317 -15.33 5.99 9.59
C SER A 317 -15.67 4.51 9.83
N TYR A 318 -14.84 3.60 9.31
CA TYR A 318 -14.98 2.17 9.56
C TYR A 318 -14.70 1.80 11.03
N LYS A 319 -13.63 2.32 11.63
CA LYS A 319 -13.30 2.08 13.05
C LYS A 319 -14.40 2.58 13.99
N ASN A 320 -15.06 3.68 13.63
CA ASN A 320 -16.19 4.24 14.36
C ASN A 320 -17.53 3.53 14.05
N LYS A 321 -17.51 2.44 13.27
CA LYS A 321 -18.69 1.65 12.88
C LYS A 321 -19.75 2.43 12.09
N LEU A 322 -19.36 3.54 11.45
CA LEU A 322 -20.26 4.34 10.60
C LEU A 322 -20.52 3.67 9.26
N ILE A 323 -19.57 2.86 8.79
CA ILE A 323 -19.66 2.07 7.55
C ILE A 323 -19.26 0.62 7.81
N SER A 324 -19.79 -0.30 7.01
CA SER A 324 -19.43 -1.71 7.01
C SER A 324 -18.07 -1.94 6.33
N LYS A 325 -17.49 -3.13 6.56
CA LYS A 325 -16.25 -3.54 5.88
C LYS A 325 -16.42 -3.62 4.36
N GLU A 326 -17.59 -4.05 3.90
CA GLU A 326 -17.90 -4.13 2.47
C GLU A 326 -17.94 -2.74 1.82
N GLN A 327 -18.57 -1.77 2.48
CA GLN A 327 -18.61 -0.39 1.99
C GLN A 327 -17.21 0.22 1.95
N LEU A 328 -16.42 0.04 3.02
CA LEU A 328 -15.03 0.47 3.07
C LEU A 328 -14.23 -0.08 1.88
N ASP A 329 -14.31 -1.39 1.64
CA ASP A 329 -13.57 -2.05 0.56
C ASP A 329 -14.02 -1.54 -0.82
N ASN A 330 -15.32 -1.31 -1.03
CA ASN A 330 -15.86 -0.75 -2.27
C ASN A 330 -15.37 0.69 -2.53
N MET A 331 -15.33 1.53 -1.50
CA MET A 331 -14.86 2.92 -1.61
C MET A 331 -13.34 2.98 -1.84
N LEU A 332 -12.57 2.16 -1.14
CA LEU A 332 -11.12 2.02 -1.40
C LEU A 332 -10.85 1.49 -2.81
N ASN A 333 -11.59 0.49 -3.27
CA ASN A 333 -11.47 0.00 -4.64
C ASN A 333 -11.78 1.10 -5.67
N THR A 334 -12.82 1.89 -5.43
CA THR A 334 -13.20 3.04 -6.28
C THR A 334 -12.08 4.08 -6.31
N LEU A 335 -11.50 4.42 -5.16
CA LEU A 335 -10.38 5.35 -5.07
C LEU A 335 -9.14 4.82 -5.82
N ARG A 336 -8.75 3.57 -5.59
CA ARG A 336 -7.59 2.95 -6.25
C ARG A 336 -7.77 2.86 -7.76
N ALA A 337 -8.98 2.61 -8.24
CA ALA A 337 -9.27 2.57 -9.68
C ALA A 337 -9.02 3.92 -10.37
N GLN A 338 -8.94 5.03 -9.62
CA GLN A 338 -8.59 6.34 -10.17
C GLN A 338 -7.08 6.58 -10.29
N LEU A 339 -6.24 5.75 -9.67
CA LEU A 339 -4.79 5.94 -9.65
C LEU A 339 -4.13 5.24 -10.85
N SER A 340 -3.31 5.98 -11.59
CA SER A 340 -2.43 5.39 -12.62
C SER A 340 -1.25 4.62 -12.01
N ASN A 341 -0.61 3.77 -12.82
CA ASN A 341 0.58 3.01 -12.40
C ASN A 341 1.72 3.93 -11.94
N GLU A 342 1.88 5.09 -12.59
CA GLU A 342 2.88 6.10 -12.24
C GLU A 342 2.56 6.77 -10.90
N GLU A 343 1.28 7.09 -10.66
CA GLU A 343 0.80 7.63 -9.39
C GLU A 343 1.05 6.67 -8.22
N VAL A 344 0.72 5.39 -8.41
CA VAL A 344 0.96 4.32 -7.43
C VAL A 344 2.46 4.15 -7.17
N LEU A 345 3.30 4.22 -8.21
CA LEU A 345 4.74 4.12 -8.06
C LEU A 345 5.34 5.33 -7.31
N LEU A 346 4.89 6.53 -7.64
CA LEU A 346 5.30 7.76 -6.97
C LEU A 346 4.87 7.77 -5.50
N LEU A 347 3.68 7.23 -5.20
CA LEU A 347 3.22 7.00 -3.83
C LEU A 347 4.15 6.04 -3.08
N TYR A 348 4.58 4.95 -3.71
CA TYR A 348 5.58 4.05 -3.10
C TYR A 348 6.90 4.76 -2.82
N TYR A 349 7.42 5.58 -3.74
CA TYR A 349 8.62 6.37 -3.47
C TYR A 349 8.43 7.39 -2.34
N ASN A 350 7.25 8.03 -2.28
CA ASN A 350 6.91 8.94 -1.21
C ASN A 350 6.90 8.25 0.16
N TYR A 351 6.31 7.06 0.24
CA TYR A 351 6.30 6.24 1.45
C TYR A 351 7.69 5.74 1.83
N ARG A 352 8.41 5.16 0.87
CA ARG A 352 9.65 4.41 1.13
C ARG A 352 10.86 5.31 1.35
N ILE A 353 10.92 6.45 0.67
CA ILE A 353 12.08 7.33 0.61
C ILE A 353 11.72 8.74 1.07
N GLY A 354 10.54 9.21 0.68
CA GLY A 354 10.07 10.57 0.95
C GLY A 354 9.49 10.76 2.36
N PHE A 355 8.60 11.74 2.45
CA PHE A 355 7.99 12.16 3.72
C PHE A 355 6.76 11.33 4.13
N GLY A 356 6.41 10.32 3.32
CA GLY A 356 5.17 9.54 3.45
C GLY A 356 5.26 8.35 4.39
N SER A 357 6.17 8.32 5.36
CA SER A 357 6.37 7.14 6.23
C SER A 357 5.09 6.67 6.92
N ASN A 358 4.17 7.59 7.24
CA ASN A 358 2.90 7.32 7.92
C ASN A 358 1.84 6.57 7.10
N TRP A 359 2.11 6.25 5.83
CA TRP A 359 1.22 5.42 5.03
C TRP A 359 1.14 3.97 5.54
N ASP A 360 2.18 3.48 6.20
CA ASP A 360 2.23 2.11 6.73
C ASP A 360 3.23 2.01 7.91
N TYR A 361 3.70 0.79 8.23
CA TYR A 361 4.56 0.47 9.37
C TYR A 361 5.91 1.18 9.51
N ILE A 362 6.38 1.95 8.50
CA ILE A 362 7.57 2.81 8.65
C ILE A 362 7.26 4.01 9.57
N GLY A 363 6.01 4.46 9.56
CA GLY A 363 5.53 5.61 10.30
C GLY A 363 5.48 5.38 11.81
N LYS A 364 5.27 6.48 12.53
CA LYS A 364 4.96 6.42 13.97
C LYS A 364 3.51 6.02 14.23
N ASN A 365 2.64 6.31 13.26
CA ASN A 365 1.23 5.99 13.35
C ASN A 365 1.03 4.52 12.95
N GLU A 366 0.20 3.78 13.68
CA GLU A 366 -0.13 2.38 13.43
C GLU A 366 -1.14 2.20 12.27
N TYR A 367 -0.97 2.98 11.19
CA TYR A 367 -1.78 2.80 9.99
C TYR A 367 -1.17 1.71 9.11
N GLU A 368 -2.03 0.94 8.45
CA GLU A 368 -1.67 -0.16 7.55
C GLU A 368 -2.32 0.04 6.17
N PHE A 369 -2.25 1.27 5.63
CA PHE A 369 -3.02 1.62 4.43
C PHE A 369 -2.46 0.97 3.15
N LEU A 370 -1.16 0.73 3.05
CA LEU A 370 -0.58 0.12 1.86
C LEU A 370 -0.75 -1.40 1.90
N THR A 371 -0.62 -1.99 3.08
CA THR A 371 -0.75 -3.43 3.34
C THR A 371 -2.22 -3.88 3.43
N GLU A 372 -2.99 -3.44 4.44
CA GLU A 372 -4.37 -3.89 4.66
C GLU A 372 -5.34 -3.38 3.59
N TYR A 373 -5.22 -2.11 3.18
CA TYR A 373 -6.08 -1.52 2.14
C TYR A 373 -5.54 -1.67 0.72
N ARG A 374 -4.36 -2.27 0.56
CA ARG A 374 -3.75 -2.59 -0.75
C ARG A 374 -3.69 -1.37 -1.66
N MET A 375 -3.40 -0.17 -1.14
CA MET A 375 -3.33 1.06 -1.95
C MET A 375 -2.25 1.01 -3.04
N LEU A 376 -1.27 0.09 -2.94
CA LEU A 376 -0.22 -0.11 -3.95
C LEU A 376 -0.47 -1.28 -4.93
N HIS A 377 -1.71 -1.75 -5.06
CA HIS A 377 -2.00 -2.99 -5.81
C HIS A 377 -1.47 -3.00 -7.25
N ASN A 378 -1.59 -1.89 -7.98
CA ASN A 378 -1.28 -1.81 -9.42
C ASN A 378 0.11 -1.22 -9.68
N ILE A 379 1.10 -1.54 -8.84
CA ILE A 379 2.46 -1.01 -8.96
C ILE A 379 3.27 -1.78 -10.03
N PRO A 380 4.02 -1.11 -10.93
CA PRO A 380 4.92 -1.78 -11.85
C PRO A 380 6.18 -2.28 -11.13
N LEU A 381 6.24 -3.59 -10.87
CA LEU A 381 7.12 -4.15 -9.86
C LEU A 381 8.62 -4.11 -10.16
N THR A 382 9.08 -4.30 -11.41
CA THR A 382 10.50 -4.66 -11.63
C THR A 382 11.19 -3.95 -12.80
N ASN A 383 10.45 -3.59 -13.84
CA ASN A 383 11.03 -3.04 -15.08
C ASN A 383 11.27 -1.53 -15.05
N ILE A 384 10.89 -0.87 -13.96
CA ILE A 384 10.80 0.59 -13.87
C ILE A 384 11.63 1.11 -12.69
N ILE A 385 11.64 0.39 -11.57
CA ILE A 385 12.26 0.85 -10.32
C ILE A 385 13.80 0.81 -10.42
N PRO A 386 14.52 1.92 -10.13
CA PRO A 386 15.97 1.92 -10.04
C PRO A 386 16.48 0.84 -9.07
N LYS A 387 17.52 0.08 -9.47
CA LYS A 387 18.02 -1.07 -8.71
C LYS A 387 18.40 -0.76 -7.25
N SER A 388 18.84 0.46 -6.96
CA SER A 388 19.22 0.86 -5.59
C SER A 388 18.03 1.22 -4.69
N ILE A 389 16.82 1.29 -5.25
CA ILE A 389 15.58 1.46 -4.51
C ILE A 389 14.99 0.06 -4.33
N GLU A 390 14.69 -0.28 -3.08
CA GLU A 390 14.11 -1.56 -2.70
C GLU A 390 12.86 -1.86 -3.52
N ASN A 391 12.66 -3.14 -3.86
CA ASN A 391 11.48 -3.59 -4.59
C ASN A 391 10.25 -3.63 -3.64
N PRO A 392 9.05 -3.18 -4.07
CA PRO A 392 7.82 -3.30 -3.27
C PRO A 392 7.52 -4.72 -2.79
N GLU A 393 7.74 -5.75 -3.63
CA GLU A 393 7.57 -7.16 -3.23
C GLU A 393 8.54 -7.58 -2.14
N ALA A 394 9.80 -7.12 -2.21
CA ALA A 394 10.78 -7.38 -1.17
C ALA A 394 10.39 -6.64 0.11
N HIS A 395 9.99 -5.37 -0.02
CA HIS A 395 9.63 -4.53 1.11
C HIS A 395 8.48 -5.11 1.94
N PHE A 396 7.40 -5.53 1.28
CA PHE A 396 6.21 -6.07 1.94
C PHE A 396 6.25 -7.59 2.12
N ILE A 397 7.42 -8.23 2.00
CA ILE A 397 7.51 -9.70 1.93
C ILE A 397 6.96 -10.40 3.17
N LEU A 398 7.17 -9.84 4.37
CA LEU A 398 6.69 -10.45 5.62
C LEU A 398 5.16 -10.43 5.71
N TYR A 399 4.55 -9.34 5.28
CA TYR A 399 3.11 -9.23 5.20
C TYR A 399 2.54 -10.21 4.17
N ILE A 400 3.13 -10.25 2.98
CA ILE A 400 2.74 -11.17 1.90
C ILE A 400 2.87 -12.62 2.37
N ALA A 401 3.98 -12.98 3.02
CA ALA A 401 4.22 -14.30 3.56
C ALA A 401 3.12 -14.75 4.53
N ASN A 402 2.78 -13.89 5.50
CA ASN A 402 1.71 -14.16 6.45
C ASN A 402 0.36 -14.40 5.76
N LYS A 403 0.00 -13.58 4.77
CA LYS A 403 -1.25 -13.74 4.04
C LYS A 403 -1.25 -14.98 3.14
N VAL A 404 -0.11 -15.36 2.54
CA VAL A 404 0.01 -16.60 1.73
C VAL A 404 -0.13 -17.86 2.60
N ILE A 405 0.44 -17.85 3.82
CA ILE A 405 0.28 -18.95 4.79
C ILE A 405 -1.20 -19.18 5.11
N ILE A 406 -1.97 -18.11 5.31
CA ILE A 406 -3.40 -18.16 5.64
C ILE A 406 -4.24 -18.47 4.39
N LYS A 407 -3.92 -17.83 3.26
CA LYS A 407 -4.64 -17.91 1.99
C LYS A 407 -3.72 -18.43 0.89
N LYS A 408 -3.81 -19.73 0.56
CA LYS A 408 -2.99 -20.44 -0.45
C LYS A 408 -2.89 -19.78 -1.85
N LYS A 409 -3.80 -18.84 -2.19
CA LYS A 409 -3.85 -18.12 -3.48
C LYS A 409 -3.79 -16.59 -3.30
N TYR A 410 -3.05 -16.09 -2.32
CA TYR A 410 -2.92 -14.65 -2.11
C TYR A 410 -1.95 -14.00 -3.13
N ILE A 411 -2.41 -12.93 -3.76
CA ILE A 411 -1.62 -12.05 -4.63
C ILE A 411 -1.82 -10.63 -4.12
N HIS A 412 -0.74 -10.00 -3.66
CA HIS A 412 -0.80 -8.66 -3.08
C HIS A 412 -0.78 -7.55 -4.13
N PHE A 413 0.02 -7.73 -5.19
CA PHE A 413 0.16 -6.81 -6.31
C PHE A 413 -0.43 -7.45 -7.57
N GLU A 414 -1.18 -6.69 -8.37
CA GLU A 414 -1.84 -7.14 -9.60
C GLU A 414 -0.86 -7.80 -10.58
N TRP A 415 0.29 -7.16 -10.79
CA TRP A 415 1.38 -7.64 -11.64
C TRP A 415 2.32 -8.64 -10.94
N GLY A 416 2.02 -8.97 -9.69
CA GLY A 416 2.79 -9.91 -8.89
C GLY A 416 2.49 -11.35 -9.29
N HIS A 417 3.48 -12.22 -9.15
CA HIS A 417 3.27 -13.65 -9.37
C HIS A 417 2.85 -14.32 -8.07
N LYS A 418 2.09 -15.42 -8.20
CA LYS A 418 1.82 -16.30 -7.05
C LYS A 418 3.15 -16.78 -6.48
N MET A 419 3.48 -16.35 -5.27
CA MET A 419 4.72 -16.74 -4.64
C MET A 419 4.61 -18.15 -4.08
N SER A 420 5.53 -19.03 -4.50
CA SER A 420 5.74 -20.29 -3.79
C SER A 420 6.40 -20.00 -2.44
N HIS A 421 6.25 -20.90 -1.47
CA HIS A 421 6.92 -20.74 -0.18
C HIS A 421 8.44 -20.63 -0.32
N LYS A 422 9.05 -21.29 -1.31
CA LYS A 422 10.48 -21.14 -1.67
C LYS A 422 10.79 -19.70 -2.10
N MET A 423 10.01 -19.14 -3.03
CA MET A 423 10.20 -17.75 -3.49
C MET A 423 10.03 -16.74 -2.36
N ILE A 424 9.13 -17.01 -1.40
CA ILE A 424 8.95 -16.17 -0.21
C ILE A 424 10.23 -16.16 0.62
N LEU A 425 10.83 -17.33 0.88
CA LEU A 425 12.09 -17.42 1.62
C LEU A 425 13.24 -16.72 0.88
N ASP A 426 13.36 -16.91 -0.43
CA ASP A 426 14.39 -16.23 -1.24
C ASP A 426 14.24 -14.70 -1.17
N LYS A 427 13.02 -14.17 -1.26
CA LYS A 427 12.71 -12.73 -1.13
C LYS A 427 12.89 -12.20 0.30
N ILE A 428 12.62 -13.00 1.32
CA ILE A 428 12.94 -12.65 2.71
C ILE A 428 14.45 -12.46 2.83
N VAL A 429 15.25 -13.41 2.33
CA VAL A 429 16.71 -13.28 2.36
C VAL A 429 17.19 -12.04 1.60
N GLU A 430 16.62 -11.75 0.44
CA GLU A 430 16.90 -10.52 -0.32
C GLU A 430 16.55 -9.25 0.46
N HIS A 431 15.34 -9.18 1.04
CA HIS A 431 14.90 -8.07 1.88
C HIS A 431 15.87 -7.82 3.04
N PHE A 432 16.31 -8.86 3.76
CA PHE A 432 17.26 -8.70 4.87
C PHE A 432 18.70 -8.42 4.43
N LYS A 433 19.12 -8.81 3.22
CA LYS A 433 20.40 -8.37 2.64
C LYS A 433 20.41 -6.87 2.37
N GLU A 434 19.27 -6.29 1.99
CA GLU A 434 19.11 -4.87 1.69
C GLU A 434 18.75 -4.01 2.92
N CYS A 435 18.01 -4.58 3.89
CA CYS A 435 17.58 -3.90 5.12
C CYS A 435 18.72 -3.79 6.14
N LYS A 436 19.28 -2.59 6.29
CA LYS A 436 20.32 -2.25 7.31
C LYS A 436 19.85 -1.26 8.38
N ASN A 437 18.55 -1.04 8.53
CA ASN A 437 18.01 -0.15 9.57
C ASN A 437 17.91 -0.91 10.90
N GLU A 438 18.84 -0.68 11.83
CA GLU A 438 18.91 -1.38 13.12
C GLU A 438 17.63 -1.26 13.97
N LYS A 439 16.93 -0.12 13.90
CA LYS A 439 15.70 0.12 14.68
C LYS A 439 14.52 -0.70 14.14
N PHE A 440 14.48 -0.89 12.82
CA PHE A 440 13.52 -1.74 12.11
C PHE A 440 13.82 -3.22 12.33
N LEU A 441 15.09 -3.62 12.20
CA LEU A 441 15.59 -4.97 12.46
C LEU A 441 15.32 -5.43 13.90
N LYS A 442 15.40 -4.54 14.90
CA LYS A 442 15.17 -4.88 16.31
C LYS A 442 13.69 -5.15 16.63
N ARG A 443 12.76 -4.41 16.00
CA ARG A 443 11.30 -4.59 16.17
C ARG A 443 10.79 -5.82 15.41
N GLU A 444 11.37 -6.14 14.26
CA GLU A 444 10.90 -7.23 13.41
C GLU A 444 11.56 -8.60 13.65
N LYS A 445 12.70 -8.70 14.33
CA LYS A 445 13.44 -9.97 14.52
C LYS A 445 12.60 -11.12 15.06
N GLU A 446 11.70 -10.85 16.01
CA GLU A 446 10.85 -11.88 16.63
C GLU A 446 9.65 -12.24 15.74
N SER A 447 9.05 -11.25 15.07
CA SER A 447 8.03 -11.47 14.05
C SER A 447 8.58 -12.25 12.86
N LEU A 448 9.79 -11.90 12.39
CA LEU A 448 10.51 -12.55 11.30
C LEU A 448 10.77 -14.02 11.61
N LYS A 449 11.32 -14.31 12.79
CA LYS A 449 11.55 -15.69 13.24
C LYS A 449 10.24 -16.49 13.16
N ASN A 450 9.15 -15.93 13.69
CA ASN A 450 7.84 -16.59 13.67
C ASN A 450 7.28 -16.76 12.26
N VAL A 451 7.44 -15.77 11.37
CA VAL A 451 7.00 -15.86 9.97
C VAL A 451 7.79 -16.93 9.22
N ILE A 452 9.13 -16.94 9.33
CA ILE A 452 9.99 -17.95 8.70
C ILE A 452 9.59 -19.34 9.20
N LEU A 453 9.42 -19.52 10.51
CA LEU A 453 9.01 -20.80 11.10
C LEU A 453 7.66 -21.28 10.56
N ARG A 454 6.67 -20.38 10.42
CA ARG A 454 5.35 -20.71 9.82
C ARG A 454 5.44 -21.06 8.34
N VAL A 455 6.25 -20.33 7.56
CA VAL A 455 6.48 -20.62 6.13
C VAL A 455 7.10 -22.00 5.99
N VAL A 456 8.19 -22.28 6.71
CA VAL A 456 8.89 -23.57 6.70
C VAL A 456 7.95 -24.71 7.12
N ARG A 457 7.14 -24.52 8.16
CA ARG A 457 6.10 -25.50 8.55
C ARG A 457 5.14 -25.81 7.40
N LYS A 458 4.61 -24.79 6.70
CA LYS A 458 3.71 -25.01 5.56
C LYS A 458 4.39 -25.68 4.38
N MET A 459 5.70 -25.49 4.18
CA MET A 459 6.45 -26.23 3.17
C MET A 459 6.51 -27.71 3.49
N ILE A 460 6.85 -28.03 4.74
CA ILE A 460 6.89 -29.40 5.27
C ILE A 460 5.50 -30.07 5.15
N GLU A 461 4.42 -29.37 5.50
CA GLU A 461 3.05 -29.90 5.42
C GLU A 461 2.53 -30.14 3.98
N ASN A 462 3.07 -29.44 2.96
CA ASN A 462 2.62 -29.58 1.58
C ASN A 462 3.44 -30.60 0.75
N GLU A 463 4.62 -31.02 1.21
CA GLU A 463 5.32 -32.17 0.61
C GLU A 463 4.60 -33.47 1.03
N LYS A 464 3.92 -34.12 0.08
CA LYS A 464 3.19 -35.40 0.30
C LYS A 464 4.08 -36.59 0.70
N ASP A 465 5.41 -36.43 0.73
CA ASP A 465 6.38 -37.50 1.02
C ASP A 465 6.98 -37.48 2.44
N LEU A 466 6.56 -36.57 3.32
CA LEU A 466 7.09 -36.50 4.69
C LEU A 466 6.10 -37.06 5.71
N ASN A 467 5.86 -38.38 5.61
CA ASN A 467 5.22 -39.18 6.65
C ASN A 467 6.17 -39.38 7.85
N THR A 468 6.66 -38.30 8.48
CA THR A 468 7.50 -38.43 9.68
C THR A 468 7.52 -37.17 10.52
N LYS A 469 7.50 -37.35 11.85
CA LYS A 469 7.66 -36.28 12.86
C LYS A 469 9.00 -35.55 12.60
N ILE A 470 8.97 -34.35 12.03
CA ILE A 470 10.18 -33.57 11.73
C ILE A 470 10.58 -32.69 12.92
N GLN A 471 11.87 -32.72 13.26
CA GLN A 471 12.56 -31.70 14.04
C GLN A 471 13.45 -30.88 13.10
N VAL A 472 13.42 -29.56 13.26
CA VAL A 472 14.16 -28.61 12.43
C VAL A 472 15.38 -28.11 13.21
N SER A 473 16.57 -28.21 12.62
CA SER A 473 17.81 -27.67 13.18
C SER A 473 18.56 -26.78 12.19
N PHE A 474 19.37 -25.85 12.71
CA PHE A 474 20.09 -24.86 11.92
C PHE A 474 21.61 -25.13 11.87
N CYS A 475 22.18 -25.75 10.83
CA CYS A 475 23.58 -26.21 10.82
C CYS A 475 24.45 -25.63 9.69
N ASP A 476 25.77 -25.69 9.85
CA ASP A 476 26.78 -25.53 8.79
C ASP A 476 27.30 -26.90 8.34
N ASP A 477 27.63 -27.04 7.05
CA ASP A 477 27.88 -28.29 6.29
C ASP A 477 28.16 -29.59 7.09
N ALA A 478 27.33 -30.61 6.83
CA ALA A 478 27.34 -31.90 7.52
C ALA A 478 28.27 -32.95 6.87
N ASN A 479 28.83 -33.85 7.71
CA ASN A 479 29.56 -35.05 7.27
C ASN A 479 28.70 -35.98 6.39
N VAL A 480 29.33 -36.66 5.42
CA VAL A 480 28.69 -37.44 4.34
C VAL A 480 27.67 -38.48 4.82
N ASP A 481 27.95 -39.23 5.89
CA ASP A 481 27.01 -40.22 6.46
C ASP A 481 25.79 -39.61 7.16
N PHE A 482 25.99 -38.50 7.88
CA PHE A 482 24.90 -37.80 8.55
C PHE A 482 24.02 -37.04 7.54
N SER A 483 24.58 -36.68 6.38
CA SER A 483 23.84 -36.04 5.29
C SER A 483 22.70 -36.91 4.75
N GLN A 484 22.79 -38.24 4.84
CA GLN A 484 21.74 -39.16 4.36
C GLN A 484 20.48 -39.17 5.27
N MET A 485 20.61 -38.67 6.50
CA MET A 485 19.53 -38.55 7.50
C MET A 485 18.95 -37.14 7.57
N LEU A 486 19.68 -36.17 7.04
CA LEU A 486 19.30 -34.78 6.97
C LEU A 486 18.77 -34.46 5.58
N LYS A 487 17.47 -34.14 5.47
CA LYS A 487 16.98 -33.47 4.26
C LYS A 487 17.27 -31.98 4.42
N LYS A 488 18.27 -31.46 3.71
CA LYS A 488 18.54 -30.01 3.65
C LYS A 488 17.31 -29.33 3.08
N VAL A 489 16.62 -28.53 3.90
CA VAL A 489 15.38 -27.87 3.50
C VAL A 489 15.74 -26.52 2.89
N TYR A 490 16.58 -25.72 3.56
CA TYR A 490 17.02 -24.40 3.11
C TYR A 490 18.39 -23.98 3.64
N LEU A 491 19.10 -23.13 2.89
CA LEU A 491 20.28 -22.38 3.35
C LEU A 491 19.82 -20.94 3.59
N ILE A 492 19.86 -20.46 4.84
CA ILE A 492 19.59 -19.05 5.14
C ILE A 492 20.92 -18.43 5.59
N ASP A 493 21.51 -17.63 4.71
CA ASP A 493 22.70 -16.82 4.99
C ASP A 493 22.27 -15.38 5.31
N LEU A 494 22.40 -14.99 6.57
CA LEU A 494 22.06 -13.66 7.10
C LEU A 494 23.33 -12.88 7.50
N GLY A 495 24.32 -12.73 6.60
CA GLY A 495 25.41 -11.76 6.80
C GLY A 495 24.98 -10.30 6.53
N ASN A 496 25.47 -9.25 7.20
CA ASN A 496 26.43 -9.12 8.31
C ASN A 496 25.74 -8.50 9.54
N CYS A 497 25.11 -9.37 10.32
CA CYS A 497 25.44 -9.65 11.71
C CYS A 497 24.84 -11.04 12.00
N TYR A 498 25.67 -11.99 12.43
CA TYR A 498 25.34 -13.38 12.86
C TYR A 498 25.32 -14.48 11.78
N ARG A 499 26.02 -15.57 12.10
CA ARG A 499 26.51 -16.66 11.24
C ARG A 499 25.42 -17.51 10.59
N ILE A 500 25.82 -18.15 9.50
CA ILE A 500 25.08 -19.08 8.64
C ILE A 500 24.28 -20.09 9.48
N LYS A 501 23.02 -20.33 9.08
CA LYS A 501 22.12 -21.29 9.72
C LYS A 501 21.30 -21.98 8.63
N ALA A 502 21.78 -23.12 8.11
CA ALA A 502 20.99 -23.90 7.16
C ALA A 502 19.94 -24.75 7.89
N ILE A 503 18.69 -24.70 7.44
CA ILE A 503 17.56 -25.44 8.00
C ILE A 503 17.58 -26.87 7.47
N TYR A 504 17.78 -27.83 8.36
CA TYR A 504 17.71 -29.27 8.06
C TYR A 504 16.48 -29.89 8.73
N ALA A 505 15.78 -30.72 7.97
CA ALA A 505 14.76 -31.62 8.48
C ALA A 505 15.42 -32.97 8.77
N ILE A 506 15.24 -33.47 9.98
CA ILE A 506 15.78 -34.78 10.38
C ILE A 506 14.71 -35.84 10.19
N ASP A 507 15.03 -36.90 9.45
CA ASP A 507 14.18 -38.09 9.34
C ASP A 507 14.25 -38.90 10.64
N MET A 508 13.21 -38.75 11.47
CA MET A 508 13.14 -39.42 12.77
C MET A 508 13.00 -40.95 12.68
N VAL A 509 12.57 -41.51 11.55
CA VAL A 509 12.51 -42.98 11.37
C VAL A 509 13.91 -43.52 11.14
N LYS A 510 14.68 -42.91 10.24
CA LYS A 510 16.10 -43.25 10.05
C LYS A 510 16.91 -43.01 11.32
N LEU A 511 16.68 -41.89 12.01
CA LEU A 511 17.36 -41.57 13.26
C LEU A 511 17.11 -42.60 14.37
N LYS A 512 15.86 -43.03 14.55
CA LYS A 512 15.54 -44.06 15.56
C LYS A 512 16.17 -45.42 15.26
N ASN A 513 16.53 -45.68 14.00
CA ASN A 513 17.17 -46.93 13.58
C ASN A 513 18.70 -46.88 13.69
N ASP A 514 19.29 -45.69 13.88
CA ASP A 514 20.73 -45.51 14.05
C ASP A 514 21.24 -46.06 15.39
N SER A 515 22.31 -46.85 15.32
CA SER A 515 22.85 -47.59 16.46
C SER A 515 23.57 -46.70 17.49
N GLU A 516 24.14 -45.56 17.07
CA GLU A 516 24.77 -44.59 17.96
C GLU A 516 23.71 -43.74 18.67
N PHE A 517 22.67 -43.30 17.96
CA PHE A 517 21.57 -42.55 18.55
C PHE A 517 20.81 -43.38 19.61
N LYS A 518 20.63 -44.69 19.38
CA LYS A 518 20.01 -45.61 20.35
C LYS A 518 20.75 -45.66 21.69
N LYS A 519 22.07 -45.45 21.69
CA LYS A 519 22.91 -45.42 22.90
C LYS A 519 22.85 -44.07 23.61
N GLU A 520 22.89 -42.98 22.85
CA GLU A 520 22.99 -41.63 23.41
C GLU A 520 21.63 -41.07 23.89
N ARG A 521 20.50 -41.50 23.29
CA ARG A 521 19.08 -41.20 23.61
C ARG A 521 18.68 -39.72 23.76
N ASN A 522 19.64 -38.79 23.71
CA ASN A 522 19.44 -37.35 23.74
C ASN A 522 19.81 -36.75 22.39
N LEU A 523 18.77 -36.30 21.67
CA LEU A 523 18.89 -35.73 20.34
C LEU A 523 19.83 -34.53 20.27
N ARG A 524 19.79 -33.65 21.27
CA ARG A 524 20.62 -32.43 21.25
C ARG A 524 22.10 -32.77 21.37
N HIS A 525 22.42 -33.71 22.24
CA HIS A 525 23.80 -34.16 22.44
C HIS A 525 24.33 -34.89 21.20
N PHE A 526 23.53 -35.81 20.65
CA PHE A 526 23.87 -36.57 19.44
C PHE A 526 24.17 -35.66 18.23
N ILE A 527 23.31 -34.68 17.99
CA ILE A 527 23.46 -33.75 16.87
C ILE A 527 24.65 -32.80 17.09
N ASN A 528 24.78 -32.19 18.28
CA ASN A 528 25.90 -31.27 18.57
C ASN A 528 27.27 -31.98 18.47
N ARG A 529 27.34 -33.25 18.86
CA ARG A 529 28.57 -34.05 18.76
C ARG A 529 28.98 -34.31 17.32
N ARG A 530 28.04 -34.63 16.42
CA ARG A 530 28.34 -34.92 15.02
C ARG A 530 28.58 -33.67 14.17
N LEU A 531 27.86 -32.59 14.44
CA LEU A 531 27.94 -31.36 13.65
C LEU A 531 28.89 -30.32 14.24
N LYS A 532 29.46 -30.56 15.43
CA LYS A 532 30.42 -29.69 16.14
C LYS A 532 29.98 -28.22 16.20
N THR A 533 28.67 -27.99 16.23
CA THR A 533 28.04 -26.67 16.22
C THR A 533 26.93 -26.65 17.27
N ASP A 534 26.67 -25.48 17.84
CA ASP A 534 25.59 -25.33 18.82
C ASP A 534 24.28 -25.04 18.08
N LEU A 535 23.38 -26.03 18.10
CA LEU A 535 22.20 -26.07 17.25
C LEU A 535 20.93 -25.82 18.08
N GLU A 536 20.06 -24.96 17.57
CA GLU A 536 18.69 -24.86 18.05
C GLU A 536 17.84 -25.96 17.40
N ILE A 537 17.10 -26.72 18.20
CA ILE A 537 16.26 -27.84 17.74
C ILE A 537 14.80 -27.54 18.06
N TYR A 538 13.94 -27.54 17.04
CA TYR A 538 12.50 -27.28 17.18
C TYR A 538 11.69 -28.52 16.77
N LYS A 539 10.80 -29.02 17.64
CA LYS A 539 9.81 -30.06 17.29
C LYS A 539 8.67 -29.44 16.53
N LEU A 540 8.03 -30.18 15.63
CA LEU A 540 6.83 -29.74 14.87
C LEU A 540 5.72 -29.10 15.74
N LYS A 541 5.59 -29.53 16.99
CA LYS A 541 4.66 -28.94 17.98
C LYS A 541 5.12 -27.60 18.55
N ASP A 542 6.41 -27.32 18.53
CA ASP A 542 7.01 -26.04 18.94
C ASP A 542 6.80 -24.95 17.86
N PHE A 543 6.10 -25.29 16.77
CA PHE A 543 5.66 -24.39 15.70
C PHE A 543 4.15 -24.04 15.78
N GLN A 544 3.47 -24.36 16.90
CA GLN A 544 2.12 -23.86 17.23
C GLN A 544 2.20 -22.40 17.68
#